data_AF-A0A2M7PBL6-F1
#
_entry.id   AF-A0A2M7PBL6-F1
#
_cell.length_a   1.000
_cell.length_b   1.000
_cell.length_c   1.000
_cell.angle_alpha   90.00
_cell.angle_beta   90.00
_cell.angle_gamma   90.00
#
_symmetry.space_group_name_H-M   'P 1'
#
loop_
_entity.id
_entity.type
_entity.pdbx_description
1 polymer ?
#
loop_
_entity_poly.entity_id
_entity_poly.type
_entity_poly.pdbx_seq_one_letter_code
_entity_poly.pdbx_strand_id
1 'polypeptide(L)'
;MSILARYLNKQFFKFLGICHLVFVFLYLIIHFFDRVDNFAESHVAVGKMAAFFVSQIPLIAAQMLPPATLIAMIITFSFMERDNETIALRSCGISIIGLCKPVLAASCVLALFLFCLSEFVVPFASTFSNRIWRGDVQGQGHRNALTKTHTWYRGSQCIYNVPFFDNEKKLMLHPSLYFLDSSFSLQKKIDAGKAVWTGDGWELFNAIVLAADPSGGYSLKRHDTLRLTLPEPPEIFIMERREPEEMNLWELKAFAQAMQDEGYEANRYFVDFHIKIAFPFILIVFSLMAPPVALWKRRFSTPLAVCAGAGVCFTYILVLGISRAAGIAGVMPPVLSAWLANGIFSMLGIYLLIIKNR
;
A
#
# COMPACT_ATOMS: atom_id res chain seq x y z
N MET A 1 9.67 -13.84 34.20
CA MET A 1 8.75 -14.58 33.30
C MET A 1 8.60 -16.00 33.81
N SER A 2 7.38 -16.56 33.86
CA SER A 2 7.18 -17.97 34.24
C SER A 2 7.92 -18.90 33.27
N ILE A 3 8.36 -20.07 33.74
CA ILE A 3 9.09 -21.06 32.91
C ILE A 3 8.25 -21.46 31.68
N LEU A 4 6.92 -21.58 31.86
CA LEU A 4 5.96 -21.84 30.79
C LEU A 4 5.94 -20.75 29.71
N ALA A 5 5.92 -19.47 30.11
CA ALA A 5 5.94 -18.36 29.15
C ALA A 5 7.21 -18.36 28.29
N ARG A 6 8.36 -18.68 28.89
CA ARG A 6 9.64 -18.80 28.16
C ARG A 6 9.62 -19.98 27.19
N TYR A 7 9.08 -21.12 27.60
CA TYR A 7 8.96 -22.30 26.73
C TYR A 7 8.06 -22.02 25.52
N LEU A 8 6.87 -21.47 25.76
CA LEU A 8 5.90 -21.11 24.71
C LEU A 8 6.47 -20.10 23.72
N ASN A 9 7.06 -19.01 24.22
CA ASN A 9 7.65 -18.00 23.33
C ASN A 9 8.82 -18.57 22.53
N LYS A 10 9.65 -19.43 23.12
CA LYS A 10 10.75 -20.08 22.38
C LYS A 10 10.23 -20.95 21.23
N GLN A 11 9.19 -21.75 21.46
CA GLN A 11 8.58 -22.56 20.40
C GLN A 11 7.90 -21.68 19.34
N PHE A 12 7.11 -20.70 19.77
CA PHE A 12 6.42 -19.78 18.88
C PHE A 12 7.39 -19.02 17.96
N PHE A 13 8.44 -18.39 18.51
CA PHE A 13 9.42 -17.65 17.70
C PHE A 13 10.24 -18.57 16.78
N LYS A 14 10.51 -19.81 17.20
CA LYS A 14 11.16 -20.82 16.34
C LYS A 14 10.30 -21.13 15.12
N PHE A 15 9.02 -21.45 15.31
CA PHE A 15 8.11 -21.73 14.19
C PHE A 15 7.81 -20.49 13.36
N LEU A 16 7.69 -19.31 14.00
CA LEU A 16 7.51 -18.03 13.32
C LEU A 16 8.66 -17.76 12.35
N GLY A 17 9.91 -17.91 12.79
CA GLY A 17 11.08 -17.72 11.92
C GLY A 17 11.06 -18.64 10.71
N ILE A 18 10.76 -19.93 10.91
CA ILE A 18 10.70 -20.91 9.81
C ILE A 18 9.56 -20.58 8.85
N CYS A 19 8.33 -20.40 9.35
CA CYS A 19 7.17 -20.08 8.52
C CYS A 19 7.35 -18.76 7.77
N HIS A 20 7.92 -17.76 8.43
CA HIS A 20 8.15 -16.45 7.84
C HIS A 20 9.17 -16.50 6.70
N LEU A 21 10.30 -17.19 6.90
CA LEU A 21 11.30 -17.40 5.86
C LEU A 21 10.72 -18.14 4.65
N VAL A 22 9.93 -19.20 4.88
CA VAL A 22 9.25 -19.93 3.81
C VAL A 22 8.29 -19.03 3.04
N PHE A 23 7.45 -18.24 3.72
CA PHE A 23 6.52 -17.34 3.04
C PHE A 23 7.21 -16.24 2.24
N VAL A 24 8.24 -15.61 2.80
CA VAL A 24 9.04 -14.60 2.08
C VAL A 24 9.69 -15.21 0.85
N PHE A 25 10.27 -16.41 0.97
CA PHE A 25 10.90 -17.11 -0.14
C PHE A 25 9.89 -17.47 -1.24
N LEU A 26 8.74 -18.05 -0.88
CA LEU A 26 7.68 -18.40 -1.84
C LEU A 26 7.16 -17.16 -2.58
N TYR A 27 6.89 -16.07 -1.84
CA TYR A 27 6.44 -14.83 -2.47
C TYR A 27 7.52 -14.26 -3.40
N LEU A 28 8.78 -14.26 -2.99
CA LEU A 28 9.88 -13.74 -3.80
C LEU A 28 10.05 -14.51 -5.11
N ILE A 29 9.89 -15.84 -5.08
CA ILE A 29 9.90 -16.68 -6.28
C ILE A 29 8.77 -16.28 -7.24
N ILE A 30 7.53 -16.18 -6.74
CA ILE A 30 6.38 -15.80 -7.57
C ILE A 30 6.62 -14.41 -8.17
N HIS A 31 7.01 -13.46 -7.33
CA HIS A 31 7.29 -12.07 -7.74
C HIS A 31 8.44 -11.97 -8.75
N PHE A 32 9.43 -12.89 -8.68
CA PHE A 32 10.50 -13.01 -9.65
C PHE A 32 10.01 -13.48 -11.00
N PHE A 33 9.25 -14.58 -11.04
CA PHE A 33 8.71 -15.12 -12.29
C PHE A 33 7.74 -14.15 -12.96
N ASP A 34 6.95 -13.40 -12.21
CA ASP A 34 6.04 -12.39 -12.76
C ASP A 34 6.76 -11.22 -13.46
N ARG A 35 8.05 -11.00 -13.18
CA ARG A 35 8.78 -9.80 -13.62
C ARG A 35 10.03 -10.09 -14.43
N VAL A 36 10.54 -11.31 -14.45
CA VAL A 36 11.78 -11.67 -15.15
C VAL A 36 11.72 -11.31 -16.63
N ASP A 37 10.58 -11.50 -17.29
CA ASP A 37 10.40 -11.18 -18.70
C ASP A 37 10.58 -9.68 -18.97
N ASN A 38 10.00 -8.82 -18.12
CA ASN A 38 10.16 -7.36 -18.24
C ASN A 38 11.62 -6.91 -18.08
N PHE A 39 12.38 -7.56 -17.19
CA PHE A 39 13.80 -7.29 -17.02
C PHE A 39 14.64 -7.80 -18.20
N ALA A 40 14.24 -8.93 -18.80
CA ALA A 40 14.90 -9.48 -19.98
C ALA A 40 14.70 -8.58 -21.22
N GLU A 41 13.49 -8.03 -21.40
CA GLU A 41 13.16 -7.12 -22.51
C GLU A 41 13.81 -5.74 -22.40
N SER A 42 14.01 -5.24 -21.18
CA SER A 42 14.55 -3.90 -20.93
C SER A 42 16.09 -3.83 -20.98
N HIS A 43 16.78 -4.95 -21.20
CA HIS A 43 18.25 -5.06 -21.22
C HIS A 43 18.95 -4.45 -19.99
N VAL A 44 18.27 -4.48 -18.83
CA VAL A 44 18.80 -3.93 -17.58
C VAL A 44 19.89 -4.84 -17.02
N ALA A 45 20.96 -4.26 -16.45
CA ALA A 45 22.02 -5.02 -15.81
C ALA A 45 21.48 -5.92 -14.69
N VAL A 46 21.94 -7.18 -14.65
CA VAL A 46 21.53 -8.18 -13.64
C VAL A 46 21.73 -7.67 -12.21
N GLY A 47 22.75 -6.84 -11.96
CA GLY A 47 22.98 -6.21 -10.66
C GLY A 47 21.83 -5.29 -10.21
N LYS A 48 21.23 -4.52 -11.13
CA LYS A 48 20.07 -3.67 -10.84
C LYS A 48 18.80 -4.51 -10.61
N MET A 49 18.63 -5.60 -11.36
CA MET A 49 17.56 -6.57 -11.12
C MET A 49 17.68 -7.18 -9.72
N ALA A 50 18.87 -7.62 -9.32
CA ALA A 50 19.11 -8.14 -7.97
C ALA A 50 18.83 -7.10 -6.89
N ALA A 51 19.29 -5.85 -7.09
CA ALA A 51 19.00 -4.75 -6.17
C ALA A 51 17.49 -4.48 -6.04
N PHE A 52 16.74 -4.57 -7.14
CA PHE A 52 15.29 -4.47 -7.14
C PHE A 52 14.65 -5.53 -6.24
N PHE A 53 14.96 -6.82 -6.43
CA PHE A 53 14.37 -7.88 -5.60
C PHE A 53 14.80 -7.81 -4.13
N VAL A 54 16.06 -7.44 -3.84
CA VAL A 54 16.52 -7.24 -2.46
C VAL A 54 15.77 -6.11 -1.78
N SER A 55 15.54 -5.00 -2.48
CA SER A 55 14.75 -3.88 -1.96
C SER A 55 13.26 -4.18 -1.75
N GLN A 56 12.72 -5.24 -2.36
CA GLN A 56 11.34 -5.69 -2.12
C GLN A 56 11.22 -6.57 -0.86
N ILE A 57 12.33 -7.17 -0.38
CA ILE A 57 12.30 -8.08 0.79
C ILE A 57 11.65 -7.43 2.01
N PRO A 58 11.93 -6.18 2.42
CA PRO A 58 11.28 -5.57 3.57
C PRO A 58 9.76 -5.44 3.43
N LEU A 59 9.27 -5.08 2.24
CA LEU A 59 7.83 -4.98 1.97
C LEU A 59 7.17 -6.37 2.04
N ILE A 60 7.77 -7.37 1.38
CA ILE A 60 7.29 -8.75 1.37
C ILE A 60 7.30 -9.34 2.79
N ALA A 61 8.37 -9.09 3.55
CA ALA A 61 8.48 -9.52 4.94
C ALA A 61 7.40 -8.85 5.81
N ALA A 62 7.16 -7.56 5.67
CA ALA A 62 6.07 -6.88 6.39
C ALA A 62 4.71 -7.51 6.06
N GLN A 63 4.43 -7.78 4.77
CA GLN A 63 3.17 -8.36 4.32
C GLN A 63 2.96 -9.81 4.74
N MET A 64 4.02 -10.61 4.79
CA MET A 64 3.97 -12.04 5.11
C MET A 64 4.09 -12.35 6.61
N LEU A 65 4.37 -11.36 7.46
CA LEU A 65 4.51 -11.57 8.90
C LEU A 65 3.19 -11.97 9.60
N PRO A 66 2.02 -11.37 9.29
CA PRO A 66 0.75 -11.82 9.86
C PRO A 66 0.38 -13.28 9.53
N PRO A 67 0.32 -13.73 8.26
CA PRO A 67 -0.02 -15.13 7.96
C PRO A 67 1.01 -16.11 8.54
N ALA A 68 2.30 -15.75 8.57
CA ALA A 68 3.33 -16.54 9.26
C ALA A 68 3.02 -16.70 10.76
N THR A 69 2.59 -15.62 11.42
CA THR A 69 2.23 -15.61 12.84
C THR A 69 1.04 -16.52 13.15
N LEU A 70 -0.01 -16.49 12.32
CA LEU A 70 -1.16 -17.37 12.47
C LEU A 70 -0.73 -18.83 12.43
N ILE A 71 0.00 -19.22 11.38
CA ILE A 71 0.41 -20.62 11.17
C ILE A 71 1.40 -21.06 12.24
N ALA A 72 2.37 -20.23 12.60
CA ALA A 72 3.34 -20.56 13.65
C ALA A 72 2.66 -20.80 15.00
N MET A 73 1.66 -19.98 15.35
CA MET A 73 0.89 -20.15 16.58
C MET A 73 0.03 -21.42 16.51
N ILE A 74 -0.58 -21.72 15.37
CA ILE A 74 -1.32 -22.98 15.16
C ILE A 74 -0.40 -24.18 15.34
N ILE A 75 0.76 -24.21 14.68
CA ILE A 75 1.73 -25.31 14.79
C ILE A 75 2.18 -25.49 16.24
N THR A 76 2.46 -24.40 16.95
CA THR A 76 2.87 -24.42 18.35
C THR A 76 1.82 -25.13 19.21
N PHE A 77 0.55 -24.71 19.13
CA PHE A 77 -0.52 -25.33 19.91
C PHE A 77 -0.85 -26.75 19.42
N SER A 78 -0.76 -27.03 18.13
CA SER A 78 -0.98 -28.37 17.59
C SER A 78 0.05 -29.39 18.08
N PHE A 79 1.32 -28.98 18.25
CA PHE A 79 2.34 -29.86 18.83
C PHE A 79 2.12 -30.07 20.33
N MET A 80 1.76 -29.02 21.07
CA MET A 80 1.41 -29.17 22.49
C MET A 80 0.19 -30.09 22.71
N GLU A 81 -0.82 -30.03 21.83
CA GLU A 81 -1.95 -30.97 21.85
C GLU A 81 -1.52 -32.39 21.55
N ARG A 82 -0.67 -32.58 20.52
CA ARG A 82 -0.16 -33.89 20.12
C ARG A 82 0.63 -34.56 21.25
N ASP A 83 1.46 -33.80 21.95
CA ASP A 83 2.29 -34.29 23.04
C ASP A 83 1.54 -34.30 24.39
N ASN A 84 0.23 -34.05 24.40
CA ASN A 84 -0.65 -33.96 25.57
C ASN A 84 -0.22 -32.91 26.62
N GLU A 85 0.63 -31.95 26.26
CA GLU A 85 1.10 -30.89 27.16
C GLU A 85 -0.06 -29.98 27.60
N THR A 86 -0.99 -29.64 26.70
CA THR A 86 -2.14 -28.81 27.03
C THR A 86 -3.02 -29.47 28.09
N ILE A 87 -3.22 -30.78 28.01
CA ILE A 87 -4.03 -31.54 28.97
C ILE A 87 -3.34 -31.56 30.32
N ALA A 88 -2.02 -31.83 30.36
CA ALA A 88 -1.25 -31.80 31.59
C ALA A 88 -1.34 -30.43 32.30
N LEU A 89 -1.15 -29.33 31.55
CA LEU A 89 -1.24 -27.97 32.09
C LEU A 89 -2.66 -27.63 32.58
N ARG A 90 -3.70 -28.07 31.88
CA ARG A 90 -5.10 -27.89 32.30
C ARG A 90 -5.42 -28.66 33.58
N SER A 91 -4.87 -29.87 33.75
CA SER A 91 -5.01 -30.64 34.99
C SER A 91 -4.33 -29.95 36.19
N CYS A 92 -3.32 -29.11 35.95
CA CYS A 92 -2.70 -28.25 36.95
C CYS A 92 -3.47 -26.94 37.21
N GLY A 93 -4.68 -26.78 36.65
CA GLY A 93 -5.53 -25.60 36.85
C GLY A 93 -5.21 -24.41 35.93
N ILE A 94 -4.35 -24.58 34.92
CA ILE A 94 -4.02 -23.51 33.97
C ILE A 94 -5.11 -23.45 32.89
N SER A 95 -5.79 -22.31 32.81
CA SER A 95 -6.80 -22.03 31.78
C SER A 95 -6.19 -21.89 30.38
N ILE A 96 -6.99 -22.13 29.33
CA ILE A 96 -6.54 -21.97 27.93
C ILE A 96 -6.17 -20.51 27.65
N ILE A 97 -6.94 -19.58 28.22
CA ILE A 97 -6.61 -18.15 28.13
C ILE A 97 -5.27 -17.86 28.81
N GLY A 98 -5.01 -18.46 29.98
CA GLY A 98 -3.72 -18.38 30.67
C GLY A 98 -2.54 -18.88 29.83
N LEU A 99 -2.76 -19.93 29.03
CA LEU A 99 -1.77 -20.48 28.10
C LEU A 99 -1.50 -19.55 26.92
N CYS A 100 -2.52 -18.82 26.43
CA CYS A 100 -2.39 -17.93 25.28
C CYS A 100 -1.75 -16.58 25.63
N LYS A 101 -1.91 -16.09 26.87
CA LYS A 101 -1.38 -14.78 27.34
C LYS A 101 0.08 -14.47 26.94
N PRO A 102 1.08 -15.35 27.15
CA PRO A 102 2.47 -15.02 26.82
C PRO A 102 2.69 -14.81 25.33
N VAL A 103 2.03 -15.60 24.48
CA VAL A 103 2.13 -15.49 23.02
C VAL A 103 1.35 -14.29 22.52
N LEU A 104 0.16 -14.00 23.07
CA LEU A 104 -0.59 -12.78 22.76
C LEU A 104 0.19 -11.51 23.10
N ALA A 105 0.91 -11.50 24.24
CA ALA A 105 1.80 -10.40 24.59
C ALA A 105 2.97 -10.26 23.59
N ALA A 106 3.55 -11.38 23.14
CA ALA A 106 4.56 -11.37 22.09
C ALA A 106 4.01 -10.82 20.76
N SER A 107 2.76 -11.11 20.43
CA SER A 107 2.11 -10.58 19.22
C SER A 107 1.87 -9.08 19.27
N CYS A 108 1.58 -8.50 20.44
CA CYS A 108 1.55 -7.04 20.60
C CYS A 108 2.92 -6.39 20.34
N VAL A 109 4.01 -7.03 20.80
CA VAL A 109 5.37 -6.57 20.50
C VAL A 109 5.69 -6.70 19.02
N LEU A 110 5.28 -7.81 18.38
CA LEU A 110 5.42 -8.00 16.94
C LEU A 110 4.60 -6.97 16.14
N ALA A 111 3.41 -6.57 16.62
CA ALA A 111 2.61 -5.52 16.00
C ALA A 111 3.33 -4.17 16.03
N LEU A 112 3.93 -3.81 17.17
CA LEU A 112 4.74 -2.59 17.26
C LEU A 112 5.97 -2.66 16.33
N PHE A 113 6.65 -3.82 16.31
CA PHE A 113 7.78 -4.04 15.40
C PHE A 113 7.36 -3.90 13.93
N LEU A 114 6.24 -4.51 13.54
CA LEU A 114 5.69 -4.42 12.19
C LEU A 114 5.32 -2.98 11.84
N PHE A 115 4.69 -2.24 12.76
CA PHE A 115 4.41 -0.81 12.55
C PHE A 115 5.70 -0.02 12.27
N CYS A 116 6.74 -0.18 13.10
CA CYS A 116 8.03 0.49 12.90
C CYS A 116 8.69 0.09 11.56
N LEU A 117 8.66 -1.19 11.21
CA LEU A 117 9.18 -1.69 9.93
C LEU A 117 8.44 -1.03 8.75
N SER A 118 7.11 -0.94 8.85
CA SER A 118 6.20 -0.37 7.84
C SER A 118 6.35 1.14 7.69
N GLU A 119 6.83 1.83 8.73
CA GLU A 119 6.95 3.28 8.75
C GLU A 119 8.33 3.76 8.33
N PHE A 120 9.40 3.05 8.71
CA PHE A 120 10.77 3.50 8.45
C PHE A 120 11.47 2.74 7.31
N VAL A 121 11.32 1.42 7.25
CA VAL A 121 12.12 0.58 6.34
C VAL A 121 11.38 0.37 5.02
N VAL A 122 10.09 0.05 5.08
CA VAL A 122 9.28 -0.23 3.90
C VAL A 122 9.22 0.96 2.94
N PRO A 123 8.92 2.21 3.35
CA PRO A 123 8.82 3.33 2.41
C PRO A 123 10.13 3.61 1.67
N PHE A 124 11.26 3.53 2.40
CA PHE A 124 12.59 3.71 1.81
C PHE A 124 12.90 2.62 0.78
N ALA A 125 12.65 1.36 1.12
CA ALA A 125 12.94 0.23 0.26
C ALA A 125 12.01 0.20 -0.97
N SER A 126 10.72 0.48 -0.78
CA SER A 126 9.72 0.59 -1.86
C SER A 126 10.03 1.73 -2.82
N THR A 127 10.43 2.90 -2.32
CA THR A 127 10.81 4.05 -3.18
C THR A 127 12.02 3.70 -4.04
N PHE A 128 13.05 3.07 -3.46
CA PHE A 128 14.23 2.63 -4.20
C PHE A 128 13.87 1.60 -5.28
N SER A 129 13.04 0.62 -4.94
CA SER A 129 12.60 -0.42 -5.86
C SER A 129 11.78 0.14 -7.02
N ASN A 130 10.80 1.00 -6.71
CA ASN A 130 9.91 1.60 -7.70
C ASN A 130 10.65 2.58 -8.61
N ARG A 131 11.71 3.24 -8.11
CA ARG A 131 12.61 4.05 -8.94
C ARG A 131 13.32 3.21 -10.01
N ILE A 132 13.85 2.03 -9.65
CA ILE A 132 14.46 1.10 -10.62
C ILE A 132 13.40 0.64 -11.63
N TRP A 133 12.21 0.27 -11.14
CA TRP A 133 11.12 -0.20 -11.99
C TRP A 133 10.66 0.85 -13.01
N ARG A 134 10.32 2.07 -12.56
CA ARG A 134 9.88 3.16 -13.42
C ARG A 134 11.00 3.61 -14.36
N GLY A 135 12.21 3.79 -13.80
CA GLY A 135 13.34 4.37 -14.52
C GLY A 135 13.96 3.43 -15.57
N ASP A 136 14.31 2.21 -15.14
CA ASP A 136 15.14 1.30 -15.92
C ASP A 136 14.32 0.24 -16.68
N VAL A 137 13.18 -0.21 -16.14
CA VAL A 137 12.37 -1.30 -16.74
C VAL A 137 11.25 -0.74 -17.62
N GLN A 138 10.43 0.17 -17.08
CA GLN A 138 9.33 0.80 -17.84
C GLN A 138 9.81 1.89 -18.81
N GLY A 139 11.11 2.20 -18.82
CA GLY A 139 11.71 3.17 -19.74
C GLY A 139 11.33 4.63 -19.46
N GLN A 140 10.71 4.94 -18.31
CA GLN A 140 10.39 6.32 -17.93
C GLN A 140 11.63 7.13 -17.58
N GLY A 141 12.77 6.47 -17.30
CA GLY A 141 14.00 7.14 -16.86
C GLY A 141 15.05 7.41 -17.94
N HIS A 142 15.04 6.69 -19.08
CA HIS A 142 16.18 6.77 -20.01
C HIS A 142 15.83 6.69 -21.51
N ARG A 143 14.54 6.72 -21.92
CA ARG A 143 14.18 6.63 -23.36
C ARG A 143 13.50 7.84 -23.98
N ASN A 144 13.44 8.96 -23.28
CA ASN A 144 13.42 10.35 -23.75
C ASN A 144 13.08 11.20 -22.52
N ALA A 145 13.59 12.42 -22.40
CA ALA A 145 13.25 13.41 -21.36
C ALA A 145 11.76 13.87 -21.38
N LEU A 146 10.88 13.04 -21.95
CA LEU A 146 9.46 13.23 -22.14
C LEU A 146 8.75 12.19 -21.29
N THR A 147 8.67 12.43 -19.99
CA THR A 147 7.79 11.63 -19.14
C THR A 147 6.38 11.87 -19.64
N LYS A 148 5.76 10.83 -20.21
CA LYS A 148 4.37 10.84 -20.69
C LYS A 148 3.46 10.82 -19.48
N THR A 149 3.27 11.97 -18.84
CA THR A 149 2.58 12.06 -17.57
C THR A 149 1.06 12.18 -17.73
N HIS A 150 0.55 12.55 -18.91
CA HIS A 150 -0.89 12.84 -19.13
C HIS A 150 -1.51 13.53 -17.89
N THR A 151 -0.79 14.53 -17.36
CA THR A 151 -1.14 15.16 -16.09
C THR A 151 -2.24 16.16 -16.37
N TRP A 152 -3.45 15.84 -15.91
CA TRP A 152 -4.49 16.84 -15.78
C TRP A 152 -4.34 17.50 -14.41
N TYR A 153 -4.02 18.79 -14.38
CA TYR A 153 -3.90 19.58 -13.15
C TYR A 153 -4.98 20.66 -13.10
N ARG A 154 -5.77 20.76 -12.02
CA ARG A 154 -6.73 21.86 -11.84
C ARG A 154 -6.07 22.98 -11.05
N GLY A 155 -5.63 24.02 -11.73
CA GLY A 155 -5.13 25.23 -11.09
C GLY A 155 -6.24 26.16 -10.63
N SER A 156 -5.82 27.26 -10.00
CA SER A 156 -6.72 28.26 -9.43
C SER A 156 -7.58 28.97 -10.47
N GLN A 157 -7.05 29.15 -11.69
CA GLN A 157 -7.68 29.91 -12.78
C GLN A 157 -7.99 29.06 -14.02
N CYS A 158 -7.29 27.95 -14.21
CA CYS A 158 -7.44 27.11 -15.39
C CYS A 158 -7.12 25.64 -15.10
N ILE A 159 -7.66 24.77 -15.95
CA ILE A 159 -7.30 23.36 -15.97
C ILE A 159 -6.16 23.16 -16.98
N TYR A 160 -5.09 22.54 -16.54
CA TYR A 160 -3.93 22.17 -17.32
C TYR A 160 -4.09 20.72 -17.78
N ASN A 161 -3.77 20.46 -19.03
CA ASN A 161 -3.44 19.13 -19.52
C ASN A 161 -2.01 19.19 -20.02
N VAL A 162 -1.13 18.44 -19.38
CA VAL A 162 0.29 18.35 -19.69
C VAL A 162 0.60 16.92 -20.11
N PRO A 163 0.57 16.61 -21.42
CA PRO A 163 0.85 15.27 -21.91
C PRO A 163 2.29 14.84 -21.63
N PHE A 164 3.23 15.79 -21.70
CA PHE A 164 4.65 15.56 -21.50
C PHE A 164 5.29 16.70 -20.71
N PHE A 165 6.06 16.34 -19.69
CA PHE A 165 6.84 17.26 -18.88
C PHE A 165 8.30 16.83 -18.81
N ASP A 166 9.21 17.74 -19.15
CA ASP A 166 10.66 17.58 -19.01
C ASP A 166 11.10 18.34 -17.75
N ASN A 167 11.54 17.58 -16.74
CA ASN A 167 11.92 18.11 -15.44
C ASN A 167 13.27 18.87 -15.47
N GLU A 168 14.25 18.41 -16.26
CA GLU A 168 15.58 19.06 -16.30
C GLU A 168 15.50 20.45 -16.94
N LYS A 169 14.66 20.57 -17.97
CA LYS A 169 14.48 21.82 -18.73
C LYS A 169 13.30 22.65 -18.27
N LYS A 170 12.53 22.18 -17.28
CA LYS A 170 11.26 22.78 -16.82
C LYS A 170 10.35 23.14 -18.00
N LEU A 171 10.16 22.17 -18.89
CA LEU A 171 9.55 22.34 -20.21
C LEU A 171 8.31 21.44 -20.33
N MET A 172 7.16 22.03 -20.63
CA MET A 172 5.96 21.29 -21.06
C MET A 172 5.97 21.13 -22.58
N LEU A 173 5.64 19.94 -23.08
CA LEU A 173 5.37 19.73 -24.50
C LEU A 173 3.90 19.44 -24.74
N HIS A 174 3.35 20.11 -25.74
CA HIS A 174 1.93 20.07 -26.09
C HIS A 174 0.96 20.39 -24.93
N PRO A 175 1.20 21.41 -24.08
CA PRO A 175 0.25 21.73 -23.02
C PRO A 175 -1.04 22.32 -23.59
N SER A 176 -2.16 21.96 -22.97
CA SER A 176 -3.48 22.55 -23.20
C SER A 176 -4.01 23.17 -21.91
N LEU A 177 -4.36 24.46 -21.96
CA LEU A 177 -4.92 25.20 -20.83
C LEU A 177 -6.39 25.52 -21.10
N TYR A 178 -7.27 25.21 -20.16
CA TYR A 178 -8.71 25.41 -20.26
C TYR A 178 -9.16 26.40 -19.19
N PHE A 179 -9.64 27.56 -19.61
CA PHE A 179 -10.25 28.57 -18.76
C PHE A 179 -11.77 28.41 -18.84
N LEU A 180 -12.33 27.96 -17.73
CA LEU A 180 -13.76 27.70 -17.57
C LEU A 180 -14.37 28.77 -16.67
N ASP A 181 -15.62 29.15 -16.93
CA ASP A 181 -16.36 30.01 -16.02
C ASP A 181 -16.98 29.24 -14.84
N SER A 182 -17.66 29.95 -13.94
CA SER A 182 -18.37 29.36 -12.80
C SER A 182 -19.52 28.41 -13.18
N SER A 183 -19.97 28.44 -14.44
CA SER A 183 -20.98 27.54 -15.01
C SER A 183 -20.36 26.35 -15.77
N PHE A 184 -19.04 26.17 -15.70
CA PHE A 184 -18.26 25.19 -16.48
C PHE A 184 -18.33 25.39 -18.00
N SER A 185 -18.67 26.59 -18.48
CA SER A 185 -18.59 26.95 -19.90
C SER A 185 -17.17 27.37 -20.28
N LEU A 186 -16.68 26.89 -21.44
CA LEU A 186 -15.33 27.18 -21.92
C LEU A 186 -15.23 28.60 -22.45
N GLN A 187 -14.55 29.47 -21.72
CA GLN A 187 -14.29 30.85 -22.16
C GLN A 187 -13.07 30.95 -23.06
N LYS A 188 -11.99 30.25 -22.69
CA LYS A 188 -10.73 30.31 -23.42
C LYS A 188 -10.01 28.97 -23.33
N LYS A 189 -9.48 28.49 -24.45
CA LYS A 189 -8.56 27.36 -24.52
C LYS A 189 -7.25 27.82 -25.14
N ILE A 190 -6.13 27.39 -24.57
CA ILE A 190 -4.80 27.68 -25.12
C ILE A 190 -4.11 26.35 -25.36
N ASP A 191 -3.84 26.02 -26.62
CA ASP A 191 -3.01 24.87 -26.99
C ASP A 191 -1.65 25.38 -27.43
N ALA A 192 -0.55 24.91 -26.85
CA ALA A 192 0.79 25.33 -27.27
C ALA A 192 1.65 24.15 -27.70
N GLY A 193 2.63 24.40 -28.58
CA GLY A 193 3.60 23.38 -28.95
C GLY A 193 4.58 23.05 -27.81
N LYS A 194 5.04 24.09 -27.10
CA LYS A 194 5.92 23.96 -25.93
C LYS A 194 5.68 25.11 -24.94
N ALA A 195 5.92 24.90 -23.65
CA ALA A 195 5.94 25.96 -22.65
C ALA A 195 7.17 25.84 -21.74
N VAL A 196 7.87 26.95 -21.49
CA VAL A 196 9.08 27.01 -20.67
C VAL A 196 8.83 27.86 -19.43
N TRP A 197 9.29 27.40 -18.27
CA TRP A 197 9.21 28.18 -17.04
C TRP A 197 10.30 29.26 -16.99
N THR A 198 9.90 30.52 -16.77
CA THR A 198 10.82 31.68 -16.75
C THR A 198 11.03 32.28 -15.35
N GLY A 199 10.57 31.61 -14.29
CA GLY A 199 10.67 32.09 -12.90
C GLY A 199 9.40 32.77 -12.41
N ASP A 200 8.84 33.67 -13.23
CA ASP A 200 7.64 34.47 -12.91
C ASP A 200 6.38 34.02 -13.68
N GLY A 201 6.47 32.94 -14.46
CA GLY A 201 5.37 32.44 -15.29
C GLY A 201 5.82 31.52 -16.43
N TRP A 202 4.85 31.05 -17.20
CA TRP A 202 5.04 30.16 -18.34
C TRP A 202 5.12 30.94 -19.65
N GLU A 203 6.16 30.71 -20.42
CA GLU A 203 6.30 31.22 -21.78
C GLU A 203 5.94 30.11 -22.78
N LEU A 204 4.82 30.28 -23.47
CA LEU A 204 4.28 29.33 -24.42
C LEU A 204 4.73 29.70 -25.83
N PHE A 205 5.19 28.72 -26.60
CA PHE A 205 5.59 28.88 -27.99
C PHE A 205 4.67 28.11 -28.92
N ASN A 206 4.40 28.68 -30.10
CA ASN A 206 3.41 28.18 -31.05
C ASN A 206 2.05 27.97 -30.38
N ALA A 207 1.57 28.98 -29.67
CA ALA A 207 0.31 28.94 -28.95
C ALA A 207 -0.86 29.29 -29.87
N ILE A 208 -1.93 28.51 -29.76
CA ILE A 208 -3.22 28.72 -30.41
C ILE A 208 -4.20 29.06 -29.30
N VAL A 209 -4.70 30.29 -29.31
CA VAL A 209 -5.70 30.77 -28.37
C VAL A 209 -7.06 30.70 -29.04
N LEU A 210 -7.92 29.84 -28.50
CA LEU A 210 -9.33 29.78 -28.81
C LEU A 210 -10.07 30.59 -27.73
N ALA A 211 -10.77 31.66 -28.09
CA ALA A 211 -11.56 32.45 -27.16
C ALA A 211 -13.01 32.55 -27.64
N ALA A 212 -13.96 32.41 -26.70
CA ALA A 212 -15.38 32.62 -26.97
C ALA A 212 -15.61 34.07 -27.41
N ASP A 213 -16.26 34.25 -28.55
CA ASP A 213 -16.62 35.55 -29.10
C ASP A 213 -18.02 35.96 -28.59
N PRO A 214 -18.28 37.24 -28.29
CA PRO A 214 -19.61 37.69 -27.82
C PRO A 214 -20.75 37.42 -28.82
N SER A 215 -20.43 37.10 -30.08
CA SER A 215 -21.37 36.74 -31.14
C SER A 215 -21.86 35.28 -31.11
N GLY A 216 -21.36 34.45 -30.17
CA GLY A 216 -21.71 33.03 -30.06
C GLY A 216 -20.80 32.07 -30.85
N GLY A 217 -19.70 32.58 -31.44
CA GLY A 217 -18.66 31.79 -32.11
C GLY A 217 -17.38 31.65 -31.27
N TYR A 218 -16.37 30.97 -31.83
CA TYR A 218 -15.02 30.92 -31.27
C TYR A 218 -14.04 31.60 -32.21
N SER A 219 -13.24 32.54 -31.69
CA SER A 219 -12.14 33.15 -32.42
C SER A 219 -10.85 32.39 -32.17
N LEU A 220 -10.09 32.12 -33.23
CA LEU A 220 -8.80 31.44 -33.16
C LEU A 220 -7.69 32.44 -33.51
N LYS A 221 -6.77 32.66 -32.57
CA LYS A 221 -5.59 33.51 -32.77
C LYS A 221 -4.32 32.71 -32.52
N ARG A 222 -3.39 32.77 -33.47
CA ARG A 222 -2.08 32.12 -33.36
C ARG A 222 -1.06 33.12 -32.84
N HIS A 223 -0.27 32.70 -31.86
CA HIS A 223 0.80 33.46 -31.26
C HIS A 223 2.10 32.65 -31.33
N ASP A 224 3.16 33.26 -31.85
CA ASP A 224 4.48 32.61 -31.91
C ASP A 224 5.07 32.46 -30.51
N THR A 225 4.87 33.47 -29.66
CA THR A 225 5.24 33.44 -28.24
C THR A 225 4.17 34.16 -27.42
N LEU A 226 3.72 33.52 -26.33
CA LEU A 226 2.72 34.03 -25.42
C LEU A 226 3.22 33.84 -23.98
N ARG A 227 3.43 34.93 -23.25
CA ARG A 227 3.79 34.88 -21.83
C ARG A 227 2.52 34.90 -20.99
N LEU A 228 2.37 33.89 -20.12
CA LEU A 228 1.29 33.82 -19.14
C LEU A 228 1.89 33.81 -17.74
N THR A 229 1.47 34.77 -16.92
CA THR A 229 1.74 34.78 -15.48
C THR A 229 0.75 33.83 -14.82
N LEU A 230 1.15 32.58 -14.65
CA LEU A 230 0.36 31.57 -13.95
C LEU A 230 1.03 31.28 -12.60
N PRO A 231 0.25 31.20 -11.50
CA PRO A 231 0.80 31.03 -10.16
C PRO A 231 1.37 29.62 -9.90
N GLU A 232 1.08 28.63 -10.76
CA GLU A 232 1.47 27.23 -10.56
C GLU A 232 2.95 26.96 -10.97
N PRO A 233 3.85 26.63 -10.02
CA PRO A 233 5.23 26.29 -10.32
C PRO A 233 5.39 24.94 -11.04
N PRO A 234 6.50 24.74 -11.78
CA PRO A 234 6.82 23.51 -12.51
C PRO A 234 6.80 22.25 -11.64
N GLU A 235 7.11 22.37 -10.35
CA GLU A 235 7.15 21.24 -9.41
C GLU A 235 5.78 20.53 -9.25
N ILE A 236 4.67 21.24 -9.41
CA ILE A 236 3.31 20.67 -9.26
C ILE A 236 2.97 19.69 -10.38
N PHE A 237 3.53 19.89 -11.58
CA PHE A 237 3.31 18.98 -12.71
C PHE A 237 4.13 17.69 -12.62
N ILE A 238 5.06 17.65 -11.66
CA ILE A 238 5.81 16.47 -11.24
C ILE A 238 5.01 15.75 -10.14
N MET A 239 3.76 15.41 -10.41
CA MET A 239 3.08 14.40 -9.59
C MET A 239 3.66 13.04 -9.97
N GLU A 240 4.82 12.73 -9.40
CA GLU A 240 5.32 11.37 -9.37
C GLU A 240 4.25 10.54 -8.66
N ARG A 241 3.55 9.66 -9.41
CA ARG A 241 2.56 8.74 -8.83
C ARG A 241 3.28 7.78 -7.90
N ARG A 242 3.56 8.21 -6.68
CA ARG A 242 4.10 7.38 -5.60
C ARG A 242 2.98 6.48 -5.09
N GLU A 243 3.25 5.18 -5.03
CA GLU A 243 2.31 4.25 -4.43
C GLU A 243 2.22 4.50 -2.92
N PRO A 244 1.08 4.21 -2.26
CA PRO A 244 0.93 4.41 -0.82
C PRO A 244 2.02 3.73 0.03
N GLU A 245 2.58 2.61 -0.42
CA GLU A 245 3.65 1.89 0.26
C GLU A 245 5.02 2.60 0.18
N GLU A 246 5.18 3.60 -0.69
CA GLU A 246 6.38 4.44 -0.80
C GLU A 246 6.37 5.60 0.20
N MET A 247 5.23 5.87 0.84
CA MET A 247 5.05 7.00 1.75
C MET A 247 5.04 6.55 3.20
N ASN A 248 5.65 7.33 4.08
CA ASN A 248 5.41 7.18 5.52
C ASN A 248 3.99 7.67 5.88
N LEU A 249 3.53 7.44 7.11
CA LEU A 249 2.16 7.73 7.52
C LEU A 249 1.83 9.23 7.42
N TRP A 250 2.81 10.08 7.73
CA TRP A 250 2.68 11.53 7.68
C TRP A 250 2.64 12.06 6.25
N GLU A 251 3.53 11.57 5.40
CA GLU A 251 3.57 11.85 3.96
C GLU A 251 2.26 11.43 3.30
N LEU A 252 1.75 10.23 3.60
CA LEU A 252 0.50 9.73 3.02
C LEU A 252 -0.70 10.59 3.43
N LYS A 253 -0.73 11.05 4.68
CA LYS A 253 -1.80 11.96 5.15
C LYS A 253 -1.72 13.32 4.47
N ALA A 254 -0.52 13.93 4.43
CA ALA A 254 -0.31 15.22 3.78
C ALA A 254 -0.64 15.15 2.29
N PHE A 255 -0.26 14.07 1.63
CA PHE A 255 -0.58 13.80 0.23
C PHE A 255 -2.09 13.65 0.01
N ALA A 256 -2.78 12.88 0.87
CA ALA A 256 -4.24 12.75 0.78
C ALA A 256 -4.97 14.09 0.95
N GLN A 257 -4.49 14.94 1.86
CA GLN A 257 -5.05 16.28 2.08
C GLN A 257 -4.79 17.20 0.87
N ALA A 258 -3.57 17.22 0.35
CA ALA A 258 -3.24 18.00 -0.85
C ALA A 258 -4.11 17.60 -2.05
N MET A 259 -4.29 16.30 -2.30
CA MET A 259 -5.17 15.80 -3.36
C MET A 259 -6.63 16.25 -3.16
N GLN A 260 -7.11 16.27 -1.92
CA GLN A 260 -8.47 16.69 -1.60
C GLN A 260 -8.66 18.20 -1.80
N ASP A 261 -7.68 19.00 -1.36
CA ASP A 261 -7.70 20.47 -1.49
C ASP A 261 -7.65 20.91 -2.97
N GLU A 262 -6.97 20.13 -3.82
CA GLU A 262 -6.95 20.30 -5.27
C GLU A 262 -8.24 19.83 -5.97
N GLY A 263 -9.17 19.21 -5.23
CA GLY A 263 -10.46 18.73 -5.74
C GLY A 263 -10.41 17.37 -6.43
N TYR A 264 -9.32 16.60 -6.26
CA TYR A 264 -9.25 15.21 -6.72
C TYR A 264 -9.96 14.25 -5.76
N GLU A 265 -10.36 13.09 -6.29
CA GLU A 265 -10.84 11.99 -5.45
C GLU A 265 -9.69 11.41 -4.61
N ALA A 266 -9.54 11.93 -3.39
CA ALA A 266 -8.52 11.52 -2.44
C ALA A 266 -8.92 10.30 -1.59
N ASN A 267 -10.13 9.77 -1.78
CA ASN A 267 -10.73 8.76 -0.90
C ASN A 267 -9.89 7.47 -0.80
N ARG A 268 -9.26 7.05 -1.91
CA ARG A 268 -8.30 5.93 -1.92
C ARG A 268 -7.16 6.13 -0.92
N TYR A 269 -6.56 7.31 -0.88
CA TYR A 269 -5.41 7.60 -0.01
C TYR A 269 -5.82 7.67 1.46
N PHE A 270 -7.01 8.17 1.79
CA PHE A 270 -7.55 8.11 3.15
C PHE A 270 -7.81 6.67 3.61
N VAL A 271 -8.35 5.82 2.73
CA VAL A 271 -8.54 4.40 3.03
C VAL A 271 -7.18 3.73 3.30
N ASP A 272 -6.21 3.96 2.42
CA ASP A 272 -4.87 3.36 2.55
C ASP A 272 -4.12 3.88 3.79
N PHE A 273 -4.32 5.15 4.16
CA PHE A 273 -3.83 5.70 5.43
C PHE A 273 -4.35 4.92 6.63
N HIS A 274 -5.66 4.66 6.69
CA HIS A 274 -6.24 3.88 7.79
C HIS A 274 -5.83 2.41 7.75
N ILE A 275 -5.69 1.82 6.56
CA ILE A 275 -5.19 0.44 6.40
C ILE A 275 -3.76 0.34 6.91
N LYS A 276 -2.90 1.32 6.64
CA LYS A 276 -1.51 1.33 7.12
C LYS A 276 -1.43 1.26 8.64
N ILE A 277 -2.34 1.93 9.34
CA ILE A 277 -2.45 1.89 10.81
C ILE A 277 -3.08 0.57 11.28
N ALA A 278 -4.09 0.06 10.57
CA ALA A 278 -4.80 -1.15 10.94
C ALA A 278 -3.99 -2.44 10.68
N PHE A 279 -3.05 -2.41 9.73
CA PHE A 279 -2.31 -3.57 9.26
C PHE A 279 -1.50 -4.28 10.37
N PRO A 280 -0.78 -3.59 11.27
CA PRO A 280 -0.07 -4.25 12.36
C PRO A 280 -0.99 -4.95 13.37
N PHE A 281 -2.23 -4.50 13.55
CA PHE A 281 -3.19 -5.11 14.47
C PHE A 281 -3.62 -6.52 14.03
N ILE A 282 -3.44 -6.86 12.75
CA ILE A 282 -3.70 -8.20 12.21
C ILE A 282 -2.92 -9.27 12.99
N LEU A 283 -1.70 -8.95 13.44
CA LEU A 283 -0.90 -9.87 14.26
C LEU A 283 -1.62 -10.26 15.56
N ILE A 284 -2.28 -9.31 16.21
CA ILE A 284 -3.06 -9.57 17.42
C ILE A 284 -4.31 -10.37 17.07
N VAL A 285 -5.02 -9.98 16.01
CA VAL A 285 -6.24 -10.66 15.53
C VAL A 285 -5.96 -12.13 15.21
N PHE A 286 -4.90 -12.40 14.45
CA PHE A 286 -4.52 -13.76 14.09
C PHE A 286 -4.02 -14.56 15.29
N SER A 287 -3.33 -13.94 16.24
CA SER A 287 -2.98 -14.62 17.48
C SER A 287 -4.18 -14.94 18.38
N LEU A 288 -5.28 -14.19 18.29
CA LEU A 288 -6.55 -14.54 18.94
C LEU A 288 -7.27 -15.69 18.22
N MET A 289 -7.19 -15.73 16.88
CA MET A 289 -7.83 -16.74 16.05
C MET A 289 -7.09 -18.09 16.05
N ALA A 290 -5.77 -18.09 16.22
CA ALA A 290 -4.95 -19.31 16.15
C ALA A 290 -5.33 -20.39 17.19
N PRO A 291 -5.44 -20.10 18.50
CA PRO A 291 -5.71 -21.14 19.49
C PRO A 291 -7.06 -21.85 19.28
N PRO A 292 -8.19 -21.16 19.03
CA PRO A 292 -9.45 -21.85 18.74
C PRO A 292 -9.37 -22.80 17.53
N VAL A 293 -8.66 -22.40 16.48
CA VAL A 293 -8.45 -23.21 15.27
C VAL A 293 -7.57 -24.40 15.57
N ALA A 294 -6.43 -24.18 16.24
CA ALA A 294 -5.46 -25.23 16.57
C ALA A 294 -6.03 -26.27 17.53
N LEU A 295 -6.85 -25.82 18.49
CA LEU A 295 -7.40 -26.67 19.54
C LEU A 295 -8.77 -27.25 19.16
N TRP A 296 -9.37 -26.94 18.00
CA TRP A 296 -10.77 -27.23 17.68
C TRP A 296 -11.18 -28.67 17.99
N LYS A 297 -10.52 -29.67 17.39
CA LYS A 297 -10.78 -31.10 17.62
C LYS A 297 -9.51 -31.85 17.99
N ARG A 298 -9.60 -32.76 18.97
CA ARG A 298 -8.49 -33.58 19.47
C ARG A 298 -7.86 -34.54 18.43
N ARG A 299 -8.54 -34.80 17.31
CA ARG A 299 -8.06 -35.62 16.17
C ARG A 299 -7.67 -34.81 14.93
N PHE A 300 -7.69 -33.48 15.02
CA PHE A 300 -7.21 -32.65 13.92
C PHE A 300 -5.70 -32.84 13.81
N SER A 301 -5.23 -33.45 12.72
CA SER A 301 -3.80 -33.54 12.47
C SER A 301 -3.23 -32.14 12.24
N THR A 302 -1.96 -31.92 12.59
CA THR A 302 -1.30 -30.61 12.40
C THR A 302 -1.48 -30.06 10.97
N PRO A 303 -1.36 -30.85 9.89
CA PRO A 303 -1.61 -30.36 8.54
C PRO A 303 -3.04 -29.84 8.34
N LEU A 304 -4.05 -30.52 8.89
CA LEU A 304 -5.44 -30.08 8.75
C LEU A 304 -5.69 -28.76 9.49
N ALA A 305 -5.05 -28.57 10.66
CA ALA A 305 -5.10 -27.31 11.42
C ALA A 305 -4.44 -26.16 10.64
N VAL A 306 -3.30 -26.43 9.99
CA VAL A 306 -2.63 -25.46 9.11
C VAL A 306 -3.52 -25.11 7.91
N CYS A 307 -4.17 -26.09 7.26
CA CYS A 307 -5.14 -25.82 6.18
C CYS A 307 -6.31 -24.95 6.65
N ALA A 308 -6.86 -25.22 7.85
CA ALA A 308 -7.90 -24.37 8.43
C ALA A 308 -7.38 -22.95 8.71
N GLY A 309 -6.16 -22.81 9.21
CA GLY A 309 -5.49 -21.52 9.39
C GLY A 309 -5.31 -20.76 8.07
N ALA A 310 -4.88 -21.44 7.01
CA ALA A 310 -4.80 -20.85 5.68
C ALA A 310 -6.18 -20.38 5.18
N GLY A 311 -7.24 -21.15 5.44
CA GLY A 311 -8.62 -20.74 5.17
C GLY A 311 -9.03 -19.48 5.94
N VAL A 312 -8.62 -19.35 7.21
CA VAL A 312 -8.85 -18.14 8.01
C VAL A 312 -8.09 -16.94 7.43
N CYS A 313 -6.82 -17.10 7.05
CA CYS A 313 -6.05 -16.06 6.36
C CYS A 313 -6.74 -15.61 5.08
N PHE A 314 -7.14 -16.56 4.22
CA PHE A 314 -7.80 -16.28 2.96
C PHE A 314 -9.12 -15.53 3.16
N THR A 315 -9.96 -16.00 4.10
CA THR A 315 -11.22 -15.34 4.43
C THR A 315 -10.99 -13.93 4.97
N TYR A 316 -9.97 -13.74 5.81
CA TYR A 316 -9.59 -12.41 6.31
C TYR A 316 -9.21 -11.46 5.17
N ILE A 317 -8.35 -11.92 4.25
CA ILE A 317 -7.91 -11.12 3.10
C ILE A 317 -9.10 -10.78 2.20
N LEU A 318 -10.03 -11.72 1.98
CA LEU A 318 -11.26 -11.48 1.23
C LEU A 318 -12.11 -10.38 1.87
N VAL A 319 -12.37 -10.47 3.18
CA VAL A 319 -13.17 -9.47 3.90
C VAL A 319 -12.47 -8.10 3.87
N LEU A 320 -11.15 -8.06 4.09
CA LEU A 320 -10.38 -6.82 4.00
C LEU A 320 -10.41 -6.24 2.59
N GLY A 321 -10.27 -7.06 1.55
CA GLY A 321 -10.30 -6.64 0.15
C GLY A 321 -11.65 -6.04 -0.25
N ILE A 322 -12.75 -6.70 0.11
CA ILE A 322 -14.11 -6.20 -0.12
C ILE A 322 -14.34 -4.89 0.65
N SER A 323 -13.92 -4.84 1.92
CA SER A 323 -14.07 -3.64 2.76
C SER A 323 -13.27 -2.47 2.19
N ARG A 324 -12.00 -2.70 1.80
CA ARG A 324 -11.14 -1.70 1.15
C ARG A 324 -11.76 -1.21 -0.15
N ALA A 325 -12.25 -2.10 -1.01
CA ALA A 325 -12.89 -1.71 -2.27
C ALA A 325 -14.15 -0.86 -2.04
N ALA A 326 -15.00 -1.22 -1.07
CA ALA A 326 -16.16 -0.42 -0.68
C ALA A 326 -15.77 0.94 -0.09
N GLY A 327 -14.66 0.98 0.66
CA GLY A 327 -14.05 2.21 1.16
C GLY A 327 -13.60 3.12 0.03
N ILE A 328 -12.81 2.60 -0.92
CA ILE A 328 -12.29 3.34 -2.08
C ILE A 328 -13.44 3.89 -2.92
N ALA A 329 -14.49 3.10 -3.15
CA ALA A 329 -15.68 3.49 -3.91
C ALA A 329 -16.57 4.55 -3.20
N GLY A 330 -16.23 4.95 -1.97
CA GLY A 330 -17.00 5.95 -1.21
C GLY A 330 -18.31 5.41 -0.62
N VAL A 331 -18.58 4.10 -0.74
CA VAL A 331 -19.77 3.45 -0.16
C VAL A 331 -19.65 3.36 1.36
N MET A 332 -18.42 3.27 1.87
CA MET A 332 -18.12 3.12 3.29
C MET A 332 -17.08 4.16 3.74
N PRO A 333 -17.19 4.72 4.97
CA PRO A 333 -16.16 5.61 5.50
C PRO A 333 -14.77 4.93 5.55
N PRO A 334 -13.68 5.66 5.25
CA PRO A 334 -12.32 5.12 5.24
C PRO A 334 -11.93 4.38 6.52
N VAL A 335 -12.29 4.91 7.69
CA VAL A 335 -12.05 4.26 8.99
C VAL A 335 -12.72 2.90 9.06
N LEU A 336 -14.01 2.81 8.72
CA LEU A 336 -14.73 1.54 8.83
C LEU A 336 -14.16 0.51 7.83
N SER A 337 -13.84 0.94 6.61
CA SER A 337 -13.28 0.07 5.57
C SER A 337 -11.97 -0.62 5.98
N ALA A 338 -11.11 0.08 6.72
CA ALA A 338 -9.82 -0.43 7.15
C ALA A 338 -9.92 -1.34 8.38
N TRP A 339 -10.86 -1.04 9.29
CA TRP A 339 -10.94 -1.71 10.60
C TRP A 339 -11.99 -2.83 10.66
N LEU A 340 -12.89 -2.93 9.67
CA LEU A 340 -13.99 -3.91 9.67
C LEU A 340 -13.49 -5.35 9.85
N ALA A 341 -12.50 -5.76 9.05
CA ALA A 341 -11.95 -7.11 9.10
C ALA A 341 -11.31 -7.40 10.47
N ASN A 342 -10.50 -6.47 10.99
CA ASN A 342 -9.89 -6.59 12.32
C ASN A 342 -10.95 -6.72 13.42
N GLY A 343 -12.03 -5.92 13.36
CA GLY A 343 -13.13 -5.96 14.30
C GLY A 343 -13.85 -7.31 14.31
N ILE A 344 -14.31 -7.77 13.14
CA ILE A 344 -15.06 -9.04 12.99
C ILE A 344 -14.22 -10.22 13.50
N PHE A 345 -12.97 -10.33 13.05
CA PHE A 345 -12.12 -11.48 13.40
C PHE A 345 -11.62 -11.42 14.84
N SER A 346 -11.41 -10.24 15.42
CA SER A 346 -11.08 -10.11 16.84
C SER A 346 -12.25 -10.52 17.73
N MET A 347 -13.46 -10.06 17.41
CA MET A 347 -14.68 -10.45 18.13
C MET A 347 -14.90 -11.96 18.05
N LEU A 348 -14.75 -12.55 16.85
CA LEU A 348 -14.87 -13.99 16.64
C LEU A 348 -13.80 -14.77 17.43
N GLY A 349 -12.54 -14.33 17.38
CA GLY A 349 -11.44 -14.96 18.11
C GLY A 349 -11.66 -14.95 19.62
N ILE A 350 -12.07 -13.82 20.18
CA ILE A 350 -12.38 -13.68 21.61
C ILE A 350 -13.57 -14.58 21.99
N TYR A 351 -14.65 -14.55 21.20
CA TYR A 351 -15.84 -15.39 21.43
C TYR A 351 -15.49 -16.88 21.47
N LEU A 352 -14.72 -17.36 20.47
CA LEU A 352 -14.31 -18.75 20.41
C LEU A 352 -13.37 -19.14 21.56
N LEU A 353 -12.46 -18.25 21.99
CA LEU A 353 -11.60 -18.47 23.15
C LEU A 353 -12.41 -18.61 24.45
N ILE A 354 -13.44 -17.79 24.63
CA ILE A 354 -14.31 -17.84 25.82
C ILE A 354 -15.09 -19.16 25.86
N ILE A 355 -15.65 -19.60 24.73
CA ILE A 355 -16.34 -20.89 24.63
C ILE A 355 -15.40 -22.04 24.95
N LYS A 356 -14.17 -22.01 24.42
CA LYS A 356 -13.17 -23.06 24.63
C LYS A 356 -12.72 -23.17 26.09
N ASN A 357 -12.73 -22.05 26.81
CA ASN A 357 -12.25 -21.97 28.17
C ASN A 357 -13.25 -22.48 29.22
N ARG A 358 -14.53 -22.59 28.84
CA ARG A 358 -15.54 -23.34 29.60
C ARG A 358 -15.30 -24.84 29.40
#